data_AF-A0A841CSE6-F1
#
_entry.id   AF-A0A841CSE6-F1
#
_cell.length_a   1.000
_cell.length_b   1.000
_cell.length_c   1.000
_cell.angle_alpha   90.00
_cell.angle_beta   90.00
_cell.angle_gamma   90.00
#
_symmetry.space_group_name_H-M   'P 1'
#
loop_
_entity.id
_entity.type
_entity.pdbx_description
1 polymer ?
#
loop_
_entity_poly.entity_id
_entity_poly.type
_entity_poly.pdbx_seq_one_letter_code
_entity_poly.pdbx_strand_id
1 'polypeptide(L)'
;MTAFPSRLPDDLDDVDVIRSHDWKSFFSLDRMQNHWVRPEWPSGRRAYYWMLPFDGTELVQLAKQCQARLEHQRFDLVPLDALHLTVGRVGFVNQVAAEVAATAANAARKRCLRLSPFKVEIGPLARSRGALRFSVSPWSALFPCTRRWRTPCVMWSATGRTWTPGTSGRT
;
A
#
# COMPACT_ATOMS: atom_id res chain seq x y z
N MET A 1 7.01 11.55 -10.24
CA MET A 1 7.16 10.12 -9.94
C MET A 1 6.07 9.32 -10.63
N THR A 2 6.47 8.31 -11.41
CA THR A 2 5.56 7.31 -12.02
C THR A 2 5.00 6.37 -10.95
N ALA A 3 3.79 5.86 -11.16
CA ALA A 3 3.19 4.85 -10.29
C ALA A 3 4.10 3.60 -10.21
N PHE A 4 3.98 2.85 -9.11
CA PHE A 4 4.69 1.58 -8.94
C PHE A 4 3.71 0.51 -8.45
N PRO A 5 3.62 -0.64 -9.14
CA PRO A 5 4.17 -0.90 -10.47
C PRO A 5 3.71 0.09 -11.55
N SER A 6 4.49 0.23 -12.62
CA SER A 6 4.22 1.20 -13.69
C SER A 6 3.20 0.71 -14.71
N ARG A 7 2.94 -0.60 -14.75
CA ARG A 7 1.89 -1.25 -15.54
C ARG A 7 0.84 -1.81 -14.57
N LEU A 8 -0.40 -1.95 -15.02
CA LEU A 8 -1.40 -2.72 -14.31
C LEU A 8 -1.24 -4.23 -14.60
N PRO A 9 -1.74 -5.11 -13.74
CA PRO A 9 -1.98 -6.51 -14.08
C PRO A 9 -2.81 -6.62 -15.36
N ASP A 10 -2.58 -7.67 -16.15
CA ASP A 10 -3.33 -7.89 -17.40
C ASP A 10 -4.80 -8.28 -17.12
N ASP A 11 -5.08 -8.78 -15.91
CA ASP A 11 -6.40 -9.02 -15.36
C ASP A 11 -6.48 -8.43 -13.93
N LEU A 12 -7.54 -7.66 -13.66
CA LEU A 12 -7.73 -6.91 -12.40
C LEU A 12 -8.59 -7.66 -11.38
N ASP A 13 -9.05 -8.85 -11.71
CA ASP A 13 -9.89 -9.72 -10.89
C ASP A 13 -9.20 -11.06 -10.58
N ASP A 14 -8.36 -11.56 -11.49
CA ASP A 14 -7.62 -12.80 -11.29
C ASP A 14 -6.53 -12.65 -10.21
N VAL A 15 -6.67 -13.42 -9.14
CA VAL A 15 -5.77 -13.39 -7.97
C VAL A 15 -4.35 -13.81 -8.31
N ASP A 16 -4.16 -14.80 -9.18
CA ASP A 16 -2.84 -15.33 -9.51
C ASP A 16 -2.12 -14.41 -10.50
N VAL A 17 -2.86 -13.77 -11.40
CA VAL A 17 -2.35 -12.71 -12.27
C VAL A 17 -1.88 -11.51 -11.43
N ILE A 18 -2.68 -11.05 -10.47
CA ILE A 18 -2.32 -9.94 -9.59
C ILE A 18 -1.11 -10.28 -8.73
N ARG A 19 -1.09 -11.46 -8.10
CA ARG A 19 0.05 -11.92 -7.29
C ARG A 19 1.32 -12.01 -8.11
N SER A 20 1.25 -12.62 -9.28
CA SER A 20 2.39 -12.76 -10.19
C SER A 20 2.88 -11.40 -10.66
N HIS A 21 1.98 -10.47 -10.95
CA HIS A 21 2.33 -9.09 -11.31
C HIS A 21 3.06 -8.38 -10.16
N ASP A 22 2.50 -8.43 -8.95
CA ASP A 22 3.08 -7.81 -7.76
C ASP A 22 4.46 -8.42 -7.42
N TRP A 23 4.60 -9.73 -7.56
CA TRP A 23 5.84 -10.45 -7.34
C TRP A 23 6.91 -10.09 -8.39
N LYS A 24 6.58 -10.15 -9.69
CA LYS A 24 7.50 -9.73 -10.76
C LYS A 24 7.97 -8.29 -10.58
N SER A 25 7.04 -7.39 -10.24
CA SER A 25 7.35 -5.99 -9.97
C SER A 25 8.25 -5.83 -8.74
N PHE A 26 8.05 -6.65 -7.73
CA PHE A 26 8.94 -6.68 -6.58
C PHE A 26 10.37 -7.12 -6.98
N PHE A 27 10.55 -8.24 -7.69
CA PHE A 27 11.88 -8.73 -8.06
C PHE A 27 12.63 -7.84 -9.05
N SER A 28 11.94 -6.92 -9.73
CA SER A 28 12.60 -5.91 -10.56
C SER A 28 13.25 -4.77 -9.76
N LEU A 29 13.17 -4.78 -8.42
CA LEU A 29 13.80 -3.78 -7.55
C LEU A 29 15.11 -4.32 -6.97
N ASP A 30 16.24 -3.76 -7.40
CA ASP A 30 17.55 -4.09 -6.82
C ASP A 30 17.71 -3.54 -5.39
N ARG A 31 17.00 -2.46 -5.07
CA ARG A 31 17.05 -1.78 -3.76
C ARG A 31 15.73 -1.12 -3.41
N MET A 32 15.43 -1.07 -2.11
CA MET A 32 14.34 -0.26 -1.58
C MET A 32 14.82 1.16 -1.29
N GLN A 33 13.96 2.13 -1.57
CA GLN A 33 14.14 3.53 -1.21
C GLN A 33 13.67 3.74 0.22
N ASN A 34 14.35 4.62 0.96
CA ASN A 34 13.87 5.05 2.27
C ASN A 34 12.52 5.76 2.11
N HIS A 35 11.48 5.27 2.77
CA HIS A 35 10.14 5.84 2.70
C HIS A 35 10.09 7.31 3.13
N TRP A 36 10.95 7.70 4.08
CA TRP A 36 10.96 9.01 4.72
C TRP A 36 11.77 10.06 3.95
N VAL A 37 12.60 9.63 3.00
CA VAL A 37 13.35 10.56 2.14
C VAL A 37 12.55 10.77 0.86
N ARG A 38 11.63 11.72 0.91
CA ARG A 38 10.77 12.13 -0.21
C ARG A 38 10.96 13.61 -0.48
N PRO A 39 11.71 14.01 -1.51
CA PRO A 39 11.93 15.42 -1.84
C PRO A 39 10.62 16.21 -2.00
N GLU A 40 9.57 15.58 -2.53
CA GLU A 40 8.24 16.18 -2.69
C GLU A 40 7.41 16.22 -1.39
N TRP A 41 7.89 15.62 -0.29
CA TRP A 41 7.21 15.52 0.99
C TRP A 41 8.11 16.01 2.13
N PRO A 42 8.26 17.33 2.30
CA PRO A 42 8.96 17.92 3.44
C PRO A 42 8.38 17.44 4.78
N SER A 43 9.21 17.47 5.82
CA SER A 43 8.80 17.14 7.19
C SER A 43 7.53 17.93 7.60
N GLY A 44 6.60 17.26 8.27
CA GLY A 44 5.34 17.85 8.74
C GLY A 44 4.23 18.01 7.68
N ARG A 45 4.48 17.66 6.41
CA ARG A 45 3.45 17.76 5.36
C ARG A 45 2.35 16.70 5.57
N ARG A 46 1.10 17.15 5.55
CA ARG A 46 -0.11 16.30 5.69
C ARG A 46 -0.87 16.18 4.39
N ALA A 47 -1.54 15.04 4.18
CA ALA A 47 -2.40 14.81 3.03
C ALA A 47 -3.63 14.00 3.42
N TYR A 48 -4.68 14.15 2.62
CA TYR A 48 -5.88 13.33 2.71
C TYR A 48 -5.73 12.08 1.84
N TYR A 49 -6.15 10.94 2.37
CA TYR A 49 -6.12 9.64 1.72
C TYR A 49 -7.48 8.95 1.85
N TRP A 50 -7.84 8.18 0.83
CA TRP A 50 -8.85 7.14 0.93
C TRP A 50 -8.19 5.87 1.46
N MET A 51 -8.74 5.34 2.54
CA MET A 51 -8.27 4.13 3.20
C MET A 51 -9.46 3.25 3.55
N LEU A 52 -9.28 1.94 3.47
CA LEU A 52 -10.21 0.97 4.04
C LEU A 52 -9.57 0.35 5.29
N PRO A 53 -10.17 0.54 6.47
CA PRO A 53 -9.68 -0.12 7.68
C PRO A 53 -9.98 -1.62 7.62
N PHE A 54 -9.23 -2.40 8.40
CA PHE A 54 -9.50 -3.81 8.63
C PHE A 54 -9.71 -4.05 10.12
N ASP A 55 -10.70 -4.88 10.46
CA ASP A 55 -11.04 -5.31 11.82
C ASP A 55 -10.80 -6.81 12.04
N GLY A 56 -10.38 -7.54 11.01
CA GLY A 56 -10.15 -8.99 11.04
C GLY A 56 -8.89 -9.39 11.81
N THR A 57 -9.04 -10.31 12.77
CA THR A 57 -7.94 -10.83 13.59
C THR A 57 -6.91 -11.60 12.78
N GLU A 58 -7.31 -12.22 11.68
CA GLU A 58 -6.48 -13.06 10.80
C GLU A 58 -5.38 -12.22 10.12
N LEU A 59 -5.75 -11.03 9.64
CA LEU A 59 -4.79 -10.10 9.03
C LEU A 59 -3.78 -9.60 10.07
N VAL A 60 -4.24 -9.30 11.28
CA VAL A 60 -3.37 -8.89 12.40
C VAL A 60 -2.38 -9.99 12.75
N GLN A 61 -2.82 -11.25 12.83
CA GLN A 61 -1.92 -12.37 13.10
C GLN A 61 -0.91 -12.59 11.97
N LEU A 62 -1.36 -12.53 10.71
CA LEU A 62 -0.47 -12.62 9.57
C LEU A 62 0.59 -11.51 9.58
N ALA A 63 0.17 -10.26 9.80
CA ALA A 63 1.07 -9.13 9.91
C ALA A 63 2.07 -9.32 11.06
N LYS A 64 1.62 -9.76 12.24
CA LYS A 64 2.49 -10.05 13.39
C LYS A 64 3.54 -11.10 13.08
N GLN A 65 3.16 -12.21 12.44
CA GLN A 65 4.08 -13.28 12.04
C GLN A 65 5.13 -12.80 11.04
N CYS A 66 4.73 -11.96 10.10
CA CYS A 66 5.67 -11.35 9.17
C CYS A 66 6.60 -10.35 9.87
N GLN A 67 6.08 -9.49 10.74
CA GLN A 67 6.87 -8.52 11.49
C GLN A 67 7.93 -9.19 12.37
N ALA A 68 7.61 -10.31 13.02
CA ALA A 68 8.59 -11.09 13.79
C ALA A 68 9.77 -11.57 12.92
N ARG A 69 9.52 -11.95 11.66
CA ARG A 69 10.59 -12.34 10.71
C ARG A 69 11.39 -11.14 10.17
N LEU A 70 10.87 -9.94 10.33
CA LEU A 70 11.49 -8.69 9.90
C LEU A 70 12.14 -7.92 11.05
N GLU A 71 12.01 -8.37 12.29
CA GLU A 71 12.42 -7.63 13.49
C GLU A 71 13.92 -7.25 13.48
N HIS A 72 14.77 -8.14 12.99
CA HIS A 72 16.21 -7.87 12.85
C HIS A 72 16.58 -7.08 11.59
N GLN A 73 15.59 -6.79 10.74
CA GLN A 73 15.77 -5.98 9.55
C GLN A 73 15.42 -4.52 9.86
N ARG A 74 16.06 -3.58 9.16
CA ARG A 74 15.95 -2.14 9.41
C ARG A 74 14.64 -1.54 8.84
N PHE A 75 13.49 -2.12 9.17
CA PHE A 75 12.17 -1.62 8.77
C PHE A 75 11.46 -0.90 9.92
N ASP A 76 10.75 0.17 9.59
CA ASP A 76 9.75 0.77 10.46
C ASP A 76 8.46 -0.05 10.34
N LEU A 77 8.21 -0.86 11.36
CA LEU A 77 7.02 -1.71 11.43
C LEU A 77 5.79 -0.84 11.67
N VAL A 78 4.71 -1.07 10.91
CA VAL A 78 3.44 -0.37 11.15
C VAL A 78 2.75 -1.00 12.36
N PRO A 79 2.22 -0.19 13.30
CA PRO A 79 1.41 -0.69 14.40
C PRO A 79 0.28 -1.59 13.90
N LEU A 80 0.04 -2.70 14.61
CA LEU A 80 -0.94 -3.70 14.18
C LEU A 80 -2.38 -3.19 14.17
N ASP A 81 -2.67 -2.17 15.00
CA ASP A 81 -3.94 -1.45 15.06
C ASP A 81 -4.10 -0.38 13.97
N ALA A 82 -3.03 -0.08 13.23
CA ALA A 82 -3.00 0.90 12.15
C ALA A 82 -3.04 0.24 10.75
N LEU A 83 -3.30 -1.07 10.65
CA LEU A 83 -3.40 -1.78 9.38
C LEU A 83 -4.61 -1.30 8.57
N HIS A 84 -4.35 -0.91 7.31
CA HIS A 84 -5.38 -0.41 6.40
C HIS A 84 -4.95 -0.65 4.96
N LEU A 85 -5.93 -0.73 4.05
CA LEU A 85 -5.70 -0.68 2.61
C LEU A 85 -5.69 0.78 2.16
N THR A 86 -4.55 1.28 1.70
CA THR A 86 -4.51 2.60 1.04
C THR A 86 -5.12 2.47 -0.35
N VAL A 87 -6.20 3.18 -0.62
CA VAL A 87 -6.93 3.16 -1.89
C VAL A 87 -6.42 4.27 -2.82
N GLY A 88 -6.13 5.45 -2.28
CA GLY A 88 -5.54 6.53 -3.07
C GLY A 88 -5.34 7.82 -2.27
N ARG A 89 -4.48 8.70 -2.79
CA ARG A 89 -4.28 10.04 -2.21
C ARG A 89 -5.25 11.03 -2.86
N VAL A 90 -5.98 11.77 -2.04
CA VAL A 90 -6.86 12.86 -2.51
C VAL A 90 -6.03 14.09 -2.85
N GLY A 91 -5.16 14.51 -1.93
CA GLY A 91 -4.30 15.69 -2.12
C GLY A 91 -3.67 16.14 -0.80
N PHE A 92 -2.73 17.08 -0.88
CA PHE A 92 -2.13 17.68 0.30
C PHE A 92 -3.11 18.65 0.97
N VAL A 93 -3.00 18.81 2.30
CA VAL A 93 -3.88 19.71 3.07
C VAL A 93 -3.75 21.18 2.60
N ASN A 94 -2.60 21.58 2.08
CA ASN A 94 -2.41 22.92 1.50
C ASN A 94 -2.93 23.08 0.06
N GLN A 95 -3.41 21.99 -0.56
CA GLN A 95 -3.95 21.99 -1.92
C GLN A 95 -5.45 21.69 -1.94
N VAL A 96 -5.97 21.06 -0.87
CA VAL A 96 -7.37 20.68 -0.73
C VAL A 96 -7.87 21.32 0.54
N ALA A 97 -8.71 22.35 0.39
CA ALA A 97 -9.39 22.98 1.52
C ALA A 97 -10.18 21.95 2.33
N ALA A 98 -10.26 22.13 3.64
CA ALA A 98 -10.88 21.15 4.55
C ALA A 98 -12.36 20.93 4.20
N GLU A 99 -13.05 21.98 3.77
CA GLU A 99 -14.46 21.99 3.35
C GLU A 99 -14.66 21.15 2.08
N VAL A 100 -13.69 21.23 1.15
CA VAL A 100 -13.68 20.42 -0.07
C VAL A 100 -13.45 18.95 0.27
N ALA A 101 -12.51 18.67 1.18
CA ALA A 101 -12.27 17.31 1.66
C ALA A 101 -13.51 16.72 2.37
N ALA A 102 -14.18 17.51 3.21
CA ALA A 102 -15.41 17.11 3.89
C ALA A 102 -16.56 16.87 2.90
N THR A 103 -16.70 17.72 1.88
CA THR A 103 -17.68 17.54 0.80
C THR A 103 -17.42 16.25 0.03
N ALA A 104 -16.16 15.97 -0.31
CA ALA A 104 -15.77 14.72 -0.97
C ALA A 104 -16.05 13.49 -0.07
N ALA A 105 -15.77 13.57 1.23
CA ALA A 105 -16.08 12.52 2.21
C ALA A 105 -17.59 12.23 2.29
N ASN A 106 -18.42 13.28 2.32
CA ASN A 106 -19.88 13.13 2.33
C ASN A 106 -20.41 12.48 1.03
N ALA A 107 -19.86 12.87 -0.12
CA ALA A 107 -20.21 12.26 -1.41
C ALA A 107 -19.79 10.78 -1.47
N ALA A 108 -18.58 10.47 -1.01
CA ALA A 108 -18.08 9.10 -0.92
C ALA A 108 -18.96 8.24 0.00
N ARG A 109 -19.33 8.74 1.18
CA ARG A 109 -20.24 8.07 2.11
C ARG A 109 -21.57 7.70 1.44
N LYS A 110 -22.21 8.65 0.74
CA LYS A 110 -23.46 8.39 0.00
C LYS A 110 -23.29 7.32 -1.07
N ARG A 111 -22.13 7.28 -1.76
CA ARG A 111 -21.84 6.27 -2.78
C ARG A 111 -21.61 4.89 -2.16
N CYS A 112 -20.85 4.80 -1.07
CA CYS A 112 -20.60 3.56 -0.36
C CYS A 112 -21.88 2.90 0.15
N LEU A 113 -22.88 3.68 0.57
CA LEU A 113 -24.20 3.14 0.97
C LEU A 113 -24.95 2.41 -0.17
N ARG A 114 -24.53 2.59 -1.42
CA ARG A 114 -25.11 1.90 -2.60
C ARG A 114 -24.23 0.76 -3.11
N LEU A 115 -23.04 0.59 -2.55
CA LEU A 115 -22.15 -0.50 -2.93
C LEU A 115 -22.54 -1.75 -2.14
N SER A 116 -22.62 -2.88 -2.83
CA SER A 116 -22.68 -4.16 -2.13
C SER A 116 -21.34 -4.41 -1.44
N PRO A 117 -21.33 -4.97 -0.21
CA PRO A 117 -20.11 -5.46 0.39
C PRO A 117 -19.38 -6.41 -0.56
N PHE A 118 -18.06 -6.30 -0.61
CA PHE A 118 -17.21 -7.15 -1.42
C PHE A 118 -16.12 -7.76 -0.56
N LYS A 119 -15.62 -8.92 -0.98
CA LYS A 119 -14.48 -9.56 -0.34
C LYS A 119 -13.20 -9.10 -1.01
N VAL A 120 -12.17 -8.93 -0.21
CA VAL A 120 -10.79 -8.80 -0.68
C VAL A 120 -9.98 -9.95 -0.15
N GLU A 121 -9.10 -10.48 -1.00
CA GLU A 121 -8.12 -11.48 -0.63
C GLU A 121 -6.79 -10.80 -0.34
N ILE A 122 -6.22 -11.13 0.83
CA ILE A 122 -4.87 -10.70 1.20
C ILE A 122 -3.90 -11.78 0.72
N GLY A 123 -3.07 -11.42 -0.25
CA GLY A 123 -2.05 -12.28 -0.83
C GLY A 123 -0.73 -12.23 -0.06
N PRO A 124 0.34 -12.84 -0.63
CA PRO A 124 1.67 -12.84 -0.04
C PRO A 124 2.25 -11.43 0.08
N LEU A 125 3.35 -11.33 0.84
CA LEU A 125 4.14 -10.12 0.87
C LEU A 125 4.72 -9.80 -0.51
N ALA A 126 4.52 -8.57 -0.94
CA ALA A 126 5.12 -7.93 -2.09
C ALA A 126 5.87 -6.66 -1.62
N ARG A 127 6.38 -5.89 -2.57
CA ARG A 127 7.02 -4.60 -2.29
C ARG A 127 6.41 -3.46 -3.11
N SER A 128 6.60 -2.26 -2.58
CA SER A 128 6.65 -1.03 -3.33
C SER A 128 8.09 -0.49 -3.30
N ARG A 129 8.36 0.57 -4.04
CA ARG A 129 9.70 1.20 -4.04
C ARG A 129 10.24 1.56 -2.66
N GLY A 130 9.40 1.85 -1.67
CA GLY A 130 9.88 2.22 -0.33
C GLY A 130 9.14 1.54 0.83
N ALA A 131 8.45 0.45 0.56
CA ALA A 131 7.72 -0.28 1.60
C ALA A 131 7.48 -1.74 1.23
N LEU A 132 7.46 -2.63 2.22
CA LEU A 132 6.84 -3.95 2.10
C LEU A 132 5.33 -3.80 2.21
N ARG A 133 4.59 -4.72 1.60
CA ARG A 133 3.13 -4.71 1.64
C ARG A 133 2.56 -6.08 1.37
N PHE A 134 1.29 -6.31 1.70
CA PHE A 134 0.57 -7.45 1.13
C PHE A 134 0.07 -7.13 -0.28
N SER A 135 0.04 -8.15 -1.14
CA SER A 135 -0.76 -8.12 -2.37
C SER A 135 -2.24 -8.19 -2.00
N VAL A 136 -3.11 -7.60 -2.82
CA VAL A 136 -4.57 -7.54 -2.58
C VAL A 136 -5.30 -7.79 -3.89
N SER A 137 -6.36 -8.59 -3.85
CA SER A 137 -7.25 -8.87 -4.99
C SER A 137 -8.72 -8.83 -4.55
N PRO A 138 -9.70 -8.51 -5.43
CA PRO A 138 -9.53 -7.98 -6.77
C PRO A 138 -9.26 -6.48 -6.76
N TRP A 139 -8.59 -5.96 -7.80
CA TRP A 139 -8.38 -4.52 -7.96
C TRP A 139 -9.62 -3.83 -8.53
N SER A 140 -10.45 -4.55 -9.30
CA SER A 140 -11.67 -3.99 -9.90
C SER A 140 -12.62 -3.39 -8.86
N ALA A 141 -12.81 -4.09 -7.74
CA ALA A 141 -13.68 -3.69 -6.63
C ALA A 141 -13.20 -2.41 -5.93
N LEU A 142 -11.94 -2.03 -6.11
CA LEU A 142 -11.33 -0.84 -5.51
C LEU A 142 -11.44 0.40 -6.42
N PHE A 143 -11.77 0.23 -7.71
CA PHE A 143 -11.92 1.35 -8.66
C PHE A 143 -13.12 2.27 -8.41
N PRO A 144 -14.30 1.79 -7.95
CA PRO A 144 -15.39 2.69 -7.59
C PRO A 144 -15.01 3.76 -6.54
N CYS A 145 -13.87 3.57 -5.85
CA CYS A 145 -13.35 4.43 -4.79
C CYS A 145 -12.20 5.38 -5.24
N THR A 146 -11.71 5.35 -6.49
CA THR A 146 -10.56 6.19 -6.93
C THR A 146 -10.79 6.93 -8.23
N ARG A 147 -10.21 8.14 -8.35
CA ARG A 147 -10.14 8.92 -9.61
C ARG A 147 -8.73 9.04 -10.20
N ARG A 148 -7.71 8.47 -9.52
CA ARG A 148 -6.31 8.54 -9.95
C ARG A 148 -5.49 7.40 -9.32
N TRP A 149 -4.80 6.66 -10.17
CA TRP A 149 -4.14 5.39 -9.85
C TRP A 149 -2.94 5.52 -8.90
N ARG A 150 -2.99 4.75 -7.80
CA ARG A 150 -1.84 4.16 -7.10
C ARG A 150 -2.24 2.75 -6.68
N THR A 151 -1.30 1.83 -6.70
CA THR A 151 -1.49 0.44 -6.28
C THR A 151 -2.09 0.37 -4.88
N PRO A 152 -3.20 -0.35 -4.68
CA PRO A 152 -3.76 -0.55 -3.36
C PRO A 152 -2.81 -1.37 -2.49
N CYS A 153 -2.45 -0.87 -1.30
CA CYS A 153 -1.42 -1.51 -0.47
C CYS A 153 -1.71 -1.38 1.03
N VAL A 154 -1.37 -2.41 1.81
CA VAL A 154 -1.14 -2.35 3.26
C VAL A 154 0.35 -2.17 3.48
N MET A 155 0.81 -1.11 4.16
CA MET A 155 2.20 -0.64 4.03
C MET A 155 3.08 -0.95 5.25
N TRP A 156 4.38 -1.27 5.05
CA TRP A 156 5.48 -1.23 6.04
C TRP A 156 6.70 -0.52 5.43
N SER A 157 7.30 0.48 6.07
CA SER A 157 8.39 1.30 5.48
C SER A 157 9.81 0.83 5.85
N ALA A 158 10.80 1.05 4.97
CA ALA A 158 12.22 0.79 5.27
C ALA A 158 12.94 2.04 5.81
N THR A 159 13.82 1.89 6.80
CA THR A 159 14.65 2.98 7.34
C THR A 159 15.88 3.29 6.48
N GLY A 160 16.47 4.47 6.72
CA GLY A 160 17.41 5.18 5.86
C GLY A 160 18.84 4.70 5.71
N ARG A 161 19.11 3.40 5.57
CA ARG A 161 20.39 2.95 4.99
C ARG A 161 20.15 1.92 3.90
N THR A 162 20.77 2.16 2.74
CA THR A 162 20.74 1.32 1.54
C THR A 162 20.95 -0.15 1.90
N TRP A 163 19.96 -0.97 1.58
CA TRP A 163 20.10 -2.42 1.56
C TRP A 163 20.90 -2.81 0.30
N THR A 164 22.03 -3.47 0.48
CA THR A 164 22.72 -4.21 -0.57
C THR A 164 22.42 -5.70 -0.38
N PRO A 165 22.10 -6.46 -1.44
CA PRO A 165 21.95 -7.90 -1.34
C PRO A 165 23.27 -8.50 -0.84
N GLY A 166 23.22 -9.28 0.24
CA GLY A 166 24.36 -10.09 0.65
C GLY A 166 24.58 -11.19 -0.38
N THR A 167 25.75 -11.22 -1.01
CA THR A 167 26.23 -12.40 -1.73
C THR A 167 26.42 -13.51 -0.70
N SER A 168 25.54 -14.51 -0.70
CA SER A 168 25.81 -15.76 -0.01
C SER A 168 26.99 -16.43 -0.73
N GLY A 169 28.17 -16.26 -0.14
CA GLY A 169 29.37 -16.99 -0.50
C GLY A 169 29.11 -18.48 -0.32
N ARG A 170 29.35 -19.22 -1.40
CA ARG A 170 29.38 -20.67 -1.43
C ARG A 170 30.81 -21.07 -1.10
N THR A 171 31.05 -21.56 0.11
CA THR A 171 32.11 -22.52 0.50
C THR A 171 31.77 -23.04 1.88
#